data_AF-A0A959YYR7-F1
#
_entry.id   AF-A0A959YYR7-F1
#
_cell.length_a   1.000
_cell.length_b   1.000
_cell.length_c   1.000
_cell.angle_alpha   90.00
_cell.angle_beta   90.00
_cell.angle_gamma   90.00
#
_symmetry.space_group_name_H-M   'P 1'
#
loop_
_entity.id
_entity.type
_entity.pdbx_description
1 polymer ?
#
loop_
_entity_poly.entity_id
_entity_poly.type
_entity_poly.pdbx_seq_one_letter_code
_entity_poly.pdbx_strand_id
1 'polypeptide(L)' 'QVNVKFPPAHLTVKVGASNLFGLAPLFDANVPDDERLDRMWNNDVLLVYGGPRVGRLAYVQLIYELDQR' A
#
# COMPACT_ATOMS: atom_id res chain seq x y z
N GLN A 1 -3.73 -6.42 -3.54
CA GLN A 1 -3.52 -5.87 -4.89
C GLN A 1 -4.31 -6.71 -5.89
N VAL A 2 -4.92 -6.09 -6.90
CA VAL A 2 -5.65 -6.74 -7.98
C VAL A 2 -4.99 -6.35 -9.31
N ASN A 3 -4.85 -7.31 -10.22
CA ASN A 3 -4.26 -7.10 -11.54
C ASN A 3 -5.26 -7.52 -12.62
N VAL A 4 -5.59 -6.59 -13.51
CA VAL A 4 -6.48 -6.83 -14.65
C VAL A 4 -5.69 -6.63 -15.93
N LYS A 5 -5.56 -7.71 -16.72
CA LYS A 5 -4.93 -7.67 -18.03
C LYS A 5 -5.99 -7.38 -19.10
N PHE A 6 -5.67 -6.48 -20.02
CA PHE A 6 -6.43 -6.20 -21.23
C PHE A 6 -5.56 -6.53 -22.45
N PRO A 7 -5.51 -7.81 -22.86
CA PRO A 7 -4.72 -8.27 -23.99
C PRO A 7 -4.96 -7.50 -25.31
N PRO A 8 -6.22 -7.22 -25.74
CA PRO A 8 -6.45 -6.56 -27.03
C PRO A 8 -6.01 -5.09 -27.07
N ALA A 9 -5.76 -4.48 -25.91
CA ALA A 9 -5.27 -3.12 -25.77
C ALA A 9 -3.80 -3.06 -25.33
N HIS A 10 -3.11 -4.21 -25.23
CA HIS A 10 -1.75 -4.35 -24.68
C HIS A 10 -1.55 -3.61 -23.35
N LEU A 11 -2.61 -3.52 -22.54
CA LEU A 11 -2.65 -2.74 -21.31
C LEU A 11 -2.88 -3.66 -20.13
N THR A 12 -2.06 -3.52 -19.09
CA THR A 12 -2.28 -4.16 -17.79
C THR A 12 -2.52 -3.08 -16.75
N VAL A 13 -3.67 -3.14 -16.10
CA VAL A 13 -4.07 -2.22 -15.04
C VAL A 13 -3.90 -2.93 -13.71
N LYS A 14 -3.01 -2.41 -12.87
CA LYS A 14 -2.81 -2.88 -11.50
C LYS A 14 -3.38 -1.85 -10.55
N VAL A 15 -4.31 -2.29 -9.71
CA VAL A 15 -4.84 -1.47 -8.62
C VAL A 15 -4.41 -2.12 -7.33
N GLY A 16 -3.66 -1.38 -6.52
CA GLY A 16 -3.23 -1.84 -5.22
C GLY A 16 -3.55 -0.82 -4.16
N ALA A 17 -3.71 -1.32 -2.95
CA ALA A 17 -3.70 -0.50 -1.77
C ALA A 17 -2.75 -1.15 -0.78
N SER A 18 -1.91 -0.31 -0.18
CA SER A 18 -0.97 -0.65 0.87
C SER A 18 -1.42 0.02 2.15
N ASN A 19 -1.25 -0.69 3.27
CA ASN A 19 -1.56 -0.17 4.60
C ASN A 19 -3.02 0.30 4.79
N LEU A 20 -3.97 -0.48 4.24
CA LEU A 20 -5.43 -0.22 4.28
C LEU A 20 -5.97 -0.07 5.71
N PHE A 21 -5.53 -0.97 6.60
CA PHE A 21 -6.02 -1.07 7.96
C PHE A 21 -5.06 -0.49 9.00
N GLY A 22 -3.92 0.07 8.58
CA GLY A 22 -2.99 0.69 9.51
C GLY A 22 -2.47 -0.25 10.58
N LEU A 23 -2.42 -1.58 10.37
CA LEU A 23 -2.21 -2.57 11.44
C LEU A 23 -0.77 -2.60 12.00
N ALA A 24 0.18 -1.92 11.35
CA ALA A 24 1.58 -1.94 11.76
C ALA A 24 1.83 -1.54 13.24
N PRO A 25 1.15 -0.53 13.83
CA PRO A 25 1.31 -0.16 15.24
C PRO A 25 0.81 -1.23 16.21
N LEU A 26 -0.05 -2.16 15.78
CA LEU A 26 -0.52 -3.26 16.64
C LEU A 26 0.59 -4.27 16.94
N PHE A 27 1.59 -4.38 16.04
CA PHE A 27 2.68 -5.34 16.13
C PHE A 27 4.02 -4.68 16.49
N ASP A 28 4.03 -3.37 16.75
CA ASP A 28 5.24 -2.63 17.12
C ASP A 28 5.41 -2.63 18.65
N ALA A 29 6.49 -3.27 19.11
CA ALA A 29 6.83 -3.39 20.52
C ALA A 29 7.20 -2.04 21.17
N ASN A 30 7.49 -1.01 20.38
CA ASN A 30 7.85 0.33 20.86
C ASN A 30 6.63 1.25 21.03
N VAL A 31 5.42 0.79 20.70
CA VAL A 31 4.18 1.56 20.85
C VAL A 31 3.43 1.09 22.10
N PRO A 32 3.17 2.00 23.07
CA PRO A 32 2.33 1.73 24.24
C PRO A 32 0.94 1.21 23.84
N ASP A 33 0.42 0.22 24.56
CA ASP A 33 -0.83 -0.49 24.20
C ASP A 33 -2.05 0.42 24.08
N ASP A 34 -2.09 1.51 24.85
CA ASP A 34 -3.11 2.55 24.85
C ASP A 34 -3.08 3.44 23.60
N GLU A 35 -1.91 3.63 22.99
CA GLU A 35 -1.75 4.43 21.77
C GLU A 35 -1.87 3.61 20.47
N ARG A 36 -1.86 2.27 20.54
CA ARG A 36 -1.87 1.41 19.35
C ARG A 36 -3.11 1.57 18.50
N LEU A 37 -4.28 1.65 19.12
CA LEU A 37 -5.56 1.80 18.42
C LEU A 37 -5.68 3.18 17.77
N ASP A 38 -5.27 4.23 18.47
CA ASP A 38 -5.27 5.60 17.95
C ASP A 38 -4.29 5.76 16.79
N ARG A 39 -3.11 5.16 16.87
CA ARG A 39 -2.12 5.17 15.78
C ARG A 39 -2.54 4.31 14.59
N MET A 40 -3.29 3.23 14.81
CA MET A 40 -3.89 2.42 13.74
C MET A 40 -4.96 3.23 12.96
N TRP A 41 -5.77 4.01 13.66
CA TRP A 41 -6.80 4.88 13.06
C TRP A 41 -6.25 6.14 12.41
N ASN A 42 -5.30 6.80 13.06
CA ASN A 42 -4.59 7.95 12.51
C ASN A 42 -3.55 7.55 11.44
N ASN A 43 -3.26 6.26 11.34
CA ASN A 43 -2.46 5.64 10.28
C ASN A 43 -1.08 6.27 10.09
N ASP A 44 -0.39 6.44 11.20
CA ASP A 44 0.89 7.15 11.28
C ASP A 44 2.05 6.13 11.19
N VAL A 45 2.10 5.42 10.07
CA VAL A 45 3.01 4.27 9.84
C VAL A 45 4.14 4.66 8.91
N LEU A 46 5.37 4.21 9.19
CA LEU A 46 6.54 4.44 8.33
C LEU A 46 6.54 3.45 7.16
N LEU A 47 6.85 3.93 5.94
CA LEU A 47 6.95 3.06 4.75
C LEU A 47 8.12 2.07 4.86
N VAL A 48 9.22 2.51 5.47
CA VAL A 48 10.46 1.77 5.72
C VAL A 48 11.08 2.31 7.02
N TYR A 49 11.95 1.55 7.68
CA TYR A 49 12.62 2.02 8.90
C TYR A 49 13.41 3.32 8.62
N GLY A 50 13.01 4.43 9.28
CA GLY A 50 13.58 5.76 9.05
C GLY A 50 13.06 6.53 7.81
N GLY A 51 12.09 5.98 7.07
CA GLY A 51 11.46 6.65 5.92
C GLY A 51 10.35 7.64 6.30
N PRO A 52 9.73 8.33 5.34
CA PRO A 52 8.57 9.19 5.61
C PRO A 52 7.38 8.37 6.12
N ARG A 53 6.55 9.01 6.96
CA ARG A 53 5.27 8.46 7.43
C ARG A 53 4.31 8.38 6.23
N VAL A 54 3.93 7.16 5.86
CA VAL A 54 3.01 6.87 4.77
C VAL A 54 1.84 6.06 5.33
N GLY A 55 0.69 6.71 5.44
CA GLY A 55 -0.56 6.07 5.88
C GLY A 55 -1.18 5.18 4.81
N ARG A 56 -2.47 5.39 4.51
CA ARG A 56 -3.27 4.59 3.56
C ARG A 56 -2.85 4.99 2.15
N LEU A 57 -2.21 4.09 1.41
CA LEU A 57 -1.75 4.37 0.06
C LEU A 57 -2.50 3.51 -0.94
N ALA A 58 -3.34 4.13 -1.76
CA ALA A 58 -3.90 3.50 -2.95
C ALA A 58 -3.05 3.90 -4.16
N TYR A 59 -2.77 2.94 -5.04
CA TYR A 59 -2.02 3.18 -6.26
C TYR A 59 -2.68 2.50 -7.46
N VAL A 60 -2.64 3.21 -8.59
CA VAL A 60 -3.02 2.68 -9.89
C VAL A 60 -1.76 2.68 -10.74
N GLN A 61 -1.41 1.51 -11.28
CA GLN A 61 -0.28 1.34 -12.17
C GLN A 61 -0.80 0.84 -13.51
N LEU A 62 -0.45 1.58 -14.57
CA LEU A 62 -0.75 1.24 -15.95
C LEU A 62 0.54 0.72 -16.59
N ILE A 63 0.49 -0.47 -17.15
CA ILE A 63 1.62 -1.08 -17.86
C ILE A 63 1.17 -1.29 -19.29
N TYR A 64 1.84 -0.63 -20.22
CA TYR A 64 1.60 -0.80 -21.66
C TYR A 64 2.77 -1.59 -22.26
N GLU A 65 2.46 -2.71 -22.91
CA GLU A 65 3.45 -3.58 -23.54
C GLU A 65 3.58 -3.19 -25.03
N LEU A 66 4.74 -2.65 -25.42
CA LEU A 66 5.03 -2.18 -26.78
C LEU A 66 5.58 -3.27 -27.72
N ASP A 67 6.07 -4.38 -27.17
CA ASP A 67 6.80 -5.41 -27.92
C ASP A 67 6.36 -6.80 -27.45
N GLN A 68 5.73 -7.54 -28.36
CA GLN A 68 5.55 -8.98 -28.28
C GLN A 68 6.10 -9.55 -29.60
N ARG A 69 7.42 -9.50 -29.77
CA ARG A 69 8.11 -10.34 -30.74
C ARG A 69 8.27 -11.75 -30.21
#